data_AF-C4WNE1-F1
#
_entry.id   AF-C4WNE1-F1
#
_cell.length_a   1.000
_cell.length_b   1.000
_cell.length_c   1.000
_cell.angle_alpha   90.00
_cell.angle_beta   90.00
_cell.angle_gamma   90.00
#
_symmetry.space_group_name_H-M   'P 1'
#
loop_
_entity.id
_entity.type
_entity.pdbx_description
1 polymer ?
#
loop_
_entity_poly.entity_id
_entity_poly.type
_entity_poly.pdbx_seq_one_letter_code
_entity_poly.pdbx_strand_id
1 'polypeptide(L)' 'MGKGHVRFFYPRLGYLAKRQAAIIDEMLARGYSPQFTNIDQLLDGFPDVWCNDWEPTEDAVAINRARISERLAKRP' A
#
# COMPACT_ATOMS: atom_id res chain seq x y z
N MET A 1 -9.51 6.48 9.38
CA MET A 1 -9.57 6.35 7.89
C MET A 1 -10.96 6.71 7.38
N GLY A 2 -11.04 7.47 6.27
CA GLY A 2 -12.29 8.03 5.72
C GLY A 2 -12.06 8.92 4.50
N LYS A 3 -12.94 9.93 4.30
CA LYS A 3 -12.90 10.86 3.14
C LYS A 3 -11.49 11.45 2.95
N GLY A 4 -11.00 11.41 1.70
CA GLY A 4 -9.67 11.90 1.35
C GLY A 4 -8.52 10.89 1.51
N HIS A 5 -8.76 9.72 2.10
CA HIS A 5 -7.73 8.69 2.32
C HIS A 5 -7.00 8.28 1.04
N VAL A 6 -7.73 8.04 -0.06
CA VAL A 6 -7.09 7.66 -1.34
C VAL A 6 -6.39 8.85 -1.98
N ARG A 7 -6.99 10.06 -1.89
CA ARG A 7 -6.40 11.30 -2.44
C ARG A 7 -5.08 11.65 -1.77
N PHE A 8 -4.89 11.27 -0.49
CA PHE A 8 -3.61 11.37 0.18
C PHE A 8 -2.49 10.66 -0.60
N PHE A 9 -2.76 9.55 -1.28
CA PHE A 9 -1.72 8.82 -2.00
C PHE A 9 -1.50 9.27 -3.45
N TYR A 10 -2.30 10.20 -3.99
CA TYR A 10 -2.13 10.64 -5.38
C TYR A 10 -0.72 11.11 -5.70
N PRO A 11 -0.09 12.02 -4.92
CA PRO A 11 1.29 12.43 -5.19
C PRO A 11 2.34 11.43 -4.69
N ARG A 12 1.95 10.25 -4.19
CA ARG A 12 2.81 9.29 -3.47
C ARG A 12 2.81 7.90 -4.12
N LEU A 13 2.75 7.83 -5.46
CA LEU A 13 2.70 6.55 -6.16
C LEU A 13 4.00 5.74 -5.96
N GLY A 14 5.14 6.40 -5.73
CA GLY A 14 6.40 5.73 -5.41
C GLY A 14 6.31 4.88 -4.13
N TYR A 15 5.66 5.41 -3.09
CA TYR A 15 5.34 4.63 -1.88
C TYR A 15 4.45 3.42 -2.18
N LEU A 16 3.42 3.61 -3.00
CA LEU A 16 2.49 2.53 -3.34
C LEU A 16 3.16 1.42 -4.14
N ALA A 17 4.06 1.74 -5.07
CA ALA A 17 4.79 0.76 -5.87
C ALA A 17 5.69 -0.13 -4.98
N LYS A 18 6.49 0.49 -4.09
CA LYS A 18 7.31 -0.24 -3.11
C LYS A 18 6.46 -1.11 -2.19
N ARG A 19 5.33 -0.58 -1.74
CA ARG A 19 4.39 -1.32 -0.89
C ARG A 19 3.74 -2.50 -1.63
N GLN A 20 3.41 -2.34 -2.91
CA GLN A 20 2.84 -3.41 -3.72
C GLN A 20 3.84 -4.56 -3.92
N ALA A 21 5.11 -4.24 -4.13
CA ALA A 21 6.19 -5.24 -4.18
C ALA A 21 6.22 -6.10 -2.90
N ALA A 22 6.26 -5.44 -1.73
CA ALA A 22 6.26 -6.14 -0.44
C ALA A 22 5.01 -7.00 -0.21
N ILE A 23 3.85 -6.58 -0.74
CA ILE A 23 2.61 -7.38 -0.67
C ILE A 23 2.73 -8.63 -1.55
N ILE A 24 3.24 -8.50 -2.77
CA ILE A 24 3.45 -9.63 -3.68
C ILE A 24 4.42 -10.63 -3.05
N ASP A 25 5.52 -10.16 -2.47
CA ASP A 25 6.49 -11.03 -1.78
C ASP A 25 5.84 -11.78 -0.61
N GLU A 26 5.05 -11.10 0.21
CA GLU A 26 4.34 -11.73 1.34
C GLU A 26 3.27 -12.72 0.86
N MET A 27 2.59 -12.43 -0.25
CA MET A 27 1.64 -13.36 -0.87
C MET A 27 2.33 -14.64 -1.31
N LEU A 28 3.44 -14.51 -2.04
CA LEU A 28 4.24 -15.64 -2.52
C LEU A 28 4.80 -16.46 -1.35
N ALA A 29 5.31 -15.80 -0.30
CA ALA A 29 5.83 -16.45 0.90
C ALA A 29 4.77 -17.30 1.63
N ARG A 30 3.49 -16.89 1.55
CA ARG A 30 2.35 -17.64 2.11
C ARG A 30 1.76 -18.68 1.16
N GLY A 31 2.34 -18.88 -0.02
CA GLY A 31 1.88 -19.84 -1.02
C GLY A 31 0.67 -19.38 -1.84
N TYR A 32 0.34 -18.08 -1.83
CA TYR A 32 -0.64 -17.53 -2.76
C TYR A 32 -0.03 -17.39 -4.17
N SER A 33 -0.89 -17.39 -5.19
CA SER A 33 -0.49 -17.21 -6.59
C SER A 33 -1.03 -15.87 -7.13
N PRO A 34 -0.34 -14.73 -6.89
CA PRO A 34 -0.74 -13.45 -7.46
C PRO A 34 -0.67 -13.50 -8.99
N GLN A 35 -1.71 -13.00 -9.67
CA GLN A 35 -1.74 -12.93 -11.13
C GLN A 35 -0.85 -11.81 -11.69
N PHE A 36 -0.60 -10.78 -10.88
CA PHE A 36 0.25 -9.67 -11.24
C PHE A 36 1.50 -9.67 -10.38
N THR A 37 2.66 -9.78 -11.02
CA THR A 37 3.98 -9.82 -10.37
C THR A 37 4.97 -8.83 -10.96
N ASN A 38 4.59 -8.09 -12.00
CA ASN A 38 5.48 -7.16 -12.68
C ASN A 38 5.50 -5.80 -11.98
N ILE A 39 6.36 -5.67 -10.97
CA ILE A 39 6.47 -4.45 -10.15
C ILE A 39 7.00 -3.27 -10.96
N ASP A 40 7.89 -3.51 -11.93
CA ASP A 40 8.57 -2.45 -12.68
C ASP A 40 7.59 -1.63 -13.55
N GLN A 41 6.48 -2.23 -13.98
CA GLN A 41 5.46 -1.57 -14.80
C GLN A 41 4.42 -0.78 -14.00
N LEU A 42 4.48 -0.79 -12.67
CA LEU A 42 3.44 -0.17 -11.82
C LEU A 42 3.30 1.34 -12.02
N LEU A 43 4.38 2.01 -12.43
CA LEU A 43 4.44 3.46 -12.59
C LEU A 43 4.52 3.90 -14.07
N ASP A 44 4.43 2.95 -15.01
CA ASP A 44 4.52 3.25 -16.43
C ASP A 44 3.42 4.23 -16.86
N GLY A 45 3.83 5.32 -17.52
CA GLY A 45 2.92 6.35 -18.02
C GLY A 45 2.45 7.37 -16.96
N PHE A 46 2.89 7.26 -15.70
CA PHE A 46 2.62 8.29 -14.70
C PHE A 46 3.69 9.40 -14.72
N PRO A 47 3.30 10.69 -14.68
CA PRO A 47 4.26 11.77 -14.53
C PRO A 47 4.99 11.72 -13.17
N ASP A 48 6.28 12.00 -13.17
CA ASP A 48 7.16 11.94 -11.98
C ASP A 48 6.63 12.71 -10.77
N VAL A 49 5.91 13.83 -10.99
CA VAL A 49 5.28 14.63 -9.93
C VAL A 49 4.28 13.84 -9.08
N TRP A 50 3.74 12.74 -9.60
CA TRP A 50 2.85 11.85 -8.86
C TRP A 50 3.59 10.69 -8.18
N CYS A 51 4.84 10.45 -8.54
CA CYS A 51 5.64 9.29 -8.16
C CYS A 51 6.54 9.55 -6.95
N ASN A 52 6.24 10.55 -6.12
CA ASN A 52 7.05 10.81 -4.93
C ASN A 52 6.94 9.65 -3.93
N ASP A 53 7.94 9.56 -3.07
CA ASP A 53 7.93 8.63 -1.95
C ASP A 53 7.25 9.22 -0.72
N TRP A 54 6.93 8.35 0.23
CA TRP A 54 6.43 8.74 1.54
C TRP A 54 6.79 7.68 2.57
N GLU A 55 7.46 8.12 3.62
CA GLU A 55 7.70 7.27 4.78
C GLU A 55 6.60 7.50 5.83
N PRO A 56 5.84 6.45 6.22
CA PRO A 56 4.83 6.59 7.24
C PRO A 56 5.46 6.86 8.60
N THR A 57 4.95 7.85 9.33
CA THR A 57 5.32 8.07 10.73
C THR A 57 4.79 6.93 11.62
N GLU A 58 5.37 6.76 12.80
CA GLU A 58 4.91 5.78 13.79
C GLU A 58 3.41 5.94 14.10
N ASP A 59 2.94 7.17 14.25
CA ASP A 59 1.52 7.47 14.45
C ASP A 59 0.64 7.03 13.27
N ALA A 60 1.09 7.26 12.03
CA ALA A 60 0.37 6.83 10.84
C ALA A 60 0.26 5.30 10.77
N VAL A 61 1.33 4.60 11.15
CA VAL A 61 1.34 3.13 11.28
C VAL A 61 0.39 2.68 12.39
N ALA A 62 0.42 3.33 13.56
CA ALA A 62 -0.46 2.99 14.68
C ALA A 62 -1.95 3.15 14.32
N ILE A 63 -2.32 4.25 13.66
CA ILE A 63 -3.69 4.49 13.18
C ILE A 63 -4.11 3.40 12.17
N ASN A 64 -3.22 2.99 11.27
CA ASN A 64 -3.50 1.92 10.31
C ASN A 64 -3.73 0.58 11.02
N ARG A 65 -2.84 0.20 11.94
CA ARG A 65 -2.93 -1.04 12.72
C ARG A 65 -4.20 -1.09 13.57
N ALA A 66 -4.55 -0.01 14.25
CA ALA A 66 -5.77 0.09 15.04
C ALA A 66 -7.03 -0.21 14.18
N ARG A 67 -7.08 0.34 12.96
CA ARG A 67 -8.20 0.09 12.04
C ARG A 67 -8.26 -1.36 11.56
N ILE A 68 -7.13 -2.05 11.39
CA ILE A 68 -7.09 -3.47 11.05
C ILE A 68 -7.64 -4.29 12.23
N SER A 69 -7.16 -4.04 13.45
CA SER A 69 -7.62 -4.73 14.66
C SER A 69 -9.13 -4.57 14.88
N GLU A 70 -9.67 -3.37 14.71
CA GLU A 70 -11.12 -3.11 14.78
C GLU A 70 -11.92 -3.96 13.77
N ARG A 71 -11.37 -4.22 12.58
CA ARG A 71 -12.05 -5.01 11.54
C ARG A 71 -11.99 -6.51 11.84
N LEU A 72 -10.86 -7.00 12.32
CA LEU A 72 -10.69 -8.40 12.72
C LEU A 72 -11.57 -8.74 13.92
N ALA A 73 -11.67 -7.85 14.92
CA ALA A 73 -12.53 -8.06 16.08
C ALA A 73 -14.03 -8.21 15.71
N LYS A 74 -14.47 -7.61 14.60
CA LYS A 74 -15.86 -7.72 14.11
C LYS A 74 -16.14 -9.00 13.34
N ARG A 75 -15.10 -9.74 12.92
CA ARG A 75 -15.16 -11.00 12.17
C ARG A 75 -13.98 -11.88 12.62
N PRO A 76 -14.08 -12.48 13.82
CA PRO A 76 -13.01 -13.27 14.41
C PRO A 76 -12.69 -14.51 13.59
#